data_AF-A0A917CH75-F1
#
_entry.id   AF-A0A917CH75-F1
#
_cell.length_a   1.000
_cell.length_b   1.000
_cell.length_c   1.000
_cell.angle_alpha   90.00
_cell.angle_beta   90.00
_cell.angle_gamma   90.00
#
_symmetry.space_group_name_H-M   'P 1'
#
loop_
_entity.id
_entity.type
_entity.pdbx_description
1 polymer ?
#
loop_
_entity_poly.entity_id
_entity_poly.type
_entity_poly.pdbx_seq_one_letter_code
_entity_poly.pdbx_strand_id
1 'polypeptide(L)'
;MVSYLVRQESTEEKLDKPVSKPNVISQAEMKVLPSGFDQEKWQKEHDKKMAQHEQFWLSFLADSDLKAMNSKPTYLETYRDYIYYEGCVSIISNILNNMDPYLFTLRRNQSINELPLVQQQALEKRLSKCIQLSDFSHRRYDADAAHVQLKKRYEAISPKTANEQQLARALKLIQDFKTTRNKLTSAERGQNIDHQLYYDLYSMRRELQNQRPKPTTIFGGYNESDQLIVDQLNSQIAEIDQRILDNKHIDTAQVAELNAEVKRLIGELQRVVVNTLSSDAYLAVYELIEKQTSEDNMQSLEAKFTGGIQLIPKEYEAYLIPILVHFRACELSHPCGQESLLVEQQCLNFRNEKASQACGSDLIDFYLDYYLSPNQLFDVEYVLSEGYSS
;
A
#
# COMPACT_ATOMS: atom_id res chain seq x y z
N MET A 1 -35.41 10.58 -12.77
CA MET A 1 -36.73 11.19 -13.09
C MET A 1 -36.54 12.01 -14.36
N VAL A 2 -37.46 11.84 -15.31
CA VAL A 2 -37.39 12.25 -16.72
C VAL A 2 -37.92 13.69 -16.92
N SER A 3 -37.42 14.35 -17.98
CA SER A 3 -37.87 15.61 -18.63
C SER A 3 -37.38 16.92 -17.99
N TYR A 4 -36.72 17.83 -18.72
CA TYR A 4 -37.26 18.51 -19.90
C TYR A 4 -36.25 18.86 -21.01
N LEU A 5 -36.79 18.82 -22.23
CA LEU A 5 -36.27 19.29 -23.52
C LEU A 5 -36.24 20.83 -23.64
N VAL A 6 -35.19 21.38 -24.25
CA VAL A 6 -35.23 22.58 -25.11
C VAL A 6 -34.17 22.38 -26.21
N ARG A 7 -34.56 21.92 -27.40
CA ARG A 7 -34.72 22.67 -28.66
C ARG A 7 -33.46 23.45 -29.11
N GLN A 8 -32.74 22.83 -30.06
CA GLN A 8 -31.75 23.48 -30.92
C GLN A 8 -32.45 24.43 -31.90
N GLU A 9 -31.94 25.66 -32.01
CA GLU A 9 -32.07 26.47 -33.21
C GLU A 9 -30.67 26.67 -33.79
N SER A 10 -30.54 26.25 -35.05
CA SER A 10 -29.34 26.32 -35.86
C SER A 10 -29.24 27.70 -36.51
N THR A 11 -28.23 28.47 -36.12
CA THR A 11 -27.68 29.56 -36.94
C THR A 11 -26.29 29.16 -37.41
N GLU A 12 -26.22 28.72 -38.67
CA GLU A 12 -24.96 28.56 -39.41
C GLU A 12 -24.34 29.94 -39.63
N GLU A 13 -23.36 30.30 -38.82
CA GLU A 13 -22.44 31.40 -39.13
C GLU A 13 -21.09 30.78 -39.53
N LYS A 14 -20.74 30.94 -40.82
CA LYS A 14 -19.50 30.44 -41.42
C LYS A 14 -18.30 31.17 -40.80
N LEU A 15 -17.61 30.48 -39.89
CA LEU A 15 -16.30 30.86 -39.39
C LEU A 15 -15.22 30.09 -40.17
N ASP A 16 -14.74 30.70 -41.25
CA ASP A 16 -13.49 30.32 -41.90
C ASP A 16 -12.31 30.69 -40.99
N LYS A 17 -11.89 29.75 -40.14
CA LYS A 17 -10.55 29.76 -39.53
C LYS A 17 -9.93 28.37 -39.66
N PRO A 18 -8.69 28.24 -40.17
CA PRO A 18 -8.03 26.96 -40.24
C PRO A 18 -7.75 26.45 -38.82
N VAL A 19 -8.33 25.31 -38.48
CA VAL A 19 -8.00 24.54 -37.29
C VAL A 19 -6.54 24.08 -37.42
N SER A 20 -5.71 24.52 -36.46
CA SER A 20 -4.35 24.03 -36.25
C SER A 20 -4.37 22.51 -36.18
N LYS A 21 -3.64 21.85 -37.09
CA LYS A 21 -3.48 20.40 -37.10
C LYS A 21 -2.94 19.91 -35.75
N PRO A 22 -3.35 18.72 -35.27
CA PRO A 22 -2.67 18.08 -34.15
C PRO A 22 -1.19 17.89 -34.50
N ASN A 23 -0.32 18.11 -33.53
CA ASN A 23 1.12 17.84 -33.63
C ASN A 23 1.33 16.36 -33.94
N VAL A 24 1.43 16.04 -35.24
CA VAL A 24 1.97 14.78 -35.70
C VAL A 24 3.47 14.90 -35.51
N ILE A 25 3.98 14.30 -34.43
CA ILE A 25 5.40 14.04 -34.28
C ILE A 25 5.80 13.20 -35.49
N SER A 26 6.56 13.82 -36.39
CA SER A 26 7.05 13.14 -37.58
C SER A 26 7.95 11.97 -37.15
N GLN A 27 7.85 10.84 -37.84
CA GLN A 27 8.72 9.67 -37.68
C GLN A 27 10.22 9.97 -37.93
N ALA A 28 10.61 11.24 -38.12
CA ALA A 28 11.98 11.68 -38.29
C ALA A 28 12.73 11.92 -36.96
N GLU A 29 12.05 11.94 -35.81
CA GLU A 29 12.69 12.14 -34.49
C GLU A 29 12.99 10.84 -33.71
N MET A 30 12.71 9.67 -34.31
CA MET A 30 13.07 8.36 -33.76
C MET A 30 14.33 7.79 -34.43
N LYS A 31 15.49 8.44 -34.23
CA LYS A 31 16.82 7.79 -34.32
C LYS A 31 17.71 8.52 -33.30
N VAL A 32 18.30 7.86 -32.32
CA VAL A 32 19.42 6.94 -32.54
C VAL A 32 19.33 5.75 -31.56
N LEU A 33 18.87 4.60 -32.03
CA LEU A 33 19.38 3.34 -31.48
C LEU A 33 20.85 3.24 -31.92
N PRO A 34 21.78 2.79 -31.04
CA PRO A 34 23.20 2.68 -31.38
C PRO A 34 23.36 1.96 -32.72
N SER A 35 24.17 2.52 -33.62
CA SER A 35 24.50 1.88 -34.88
C SER A 35 25.11 0.50 -34.58
N GLY A 36 24.35 -0.57 -34.84
CA GLY A 36 24.71 -1.94 -34.47
C GLY A 36 23.65 -2.68 -33.64
N PHE A 37 22.54 -2.04 -33.21
CA PHE A 37 21.44 -2.75 -32.56
C PHE A 37 20.63 -3.56 -33.58
N ASP A 38 20.85 -4.87 -33.56
CA ASP A 38 20.11 -5.84 -34.36
C ASP A 38 18.82 -6.23 -33.62
N GLN A 39 17.73 -5.53 -33.96
CA GLN A 39 16.41 -5.74 -33.36
C GLN A 39 15.89 -7.17 -33.58
N GLU A 40 16.20 -7.80 -34.72
CA GLU A 40 15.78 -9.15 -35.02
C GLU A 40 16.53 -10.17 -34.15
N LYS A 41 17.83 -9.95 -33.93
CA LYS A 41 18.63 -10.75 -33.00
C LYS A 41 18.13 -10.59 -31.56
N TRP A 42 17.84 -9.37 -31.11
CA TRP A 42 17.31 -9.12 -29.77
C TRP A 42 15.96 -9.81 -29.58
N GLN A 43 15.03 -9.70 -30.53
CA GLN A 43 13.72 -10.34 -30.45
C GLN A 43 13.85 -11.86 -30.40
N LYS A 44 14.71 -12.46 -31.23
CA LYS A 44 14.99 -13.91 -31.19
C LYS A 44 15.61 -14.36 -29.88
N GLU A 45 16.53 -13.59 -29.30
CA GLU A 45 17.11 -13.91 -27.99
C GLU A 45 16.10 -13.78 -26.85
N HIS A 46 15.24 -12.76 -26.90
CA HIS A 46 14.13 -12.57 -25.98
C HIS A 46 13.15 -13.75 -26.04
N ASP A 47 12.66 -14.09 -27.23
CA ASP A 47 11.69 -15.18 -27.43
C ASP A 47 12.28 -16.54 -27.04
N LYS A 48 13.57 -16.77 -27.32
CA LYS A 48 14.29 -17.96 -26.88
C LYS A 48 14.42 -18.03 -25.35
N LYS A 49 14.75 -16.91 -24.69
CA LYS A 49 14.79 -16.85 -23.22
C LYS A 49 13.42 -17.09 -22.62
N MET A 50 12.36 -16.53 -23.20
CA MET A 50 10.98 -16.76 -22.77
C MET A 50 10.57 -18.22 -22.94
N ALA A 51 10.92 -18.88 -24.05
CA ALA A 51 10.64 -20.29 -24.28
C ALA A 51 11.44 -21.23 -23.35
N GLN A 52 12.71 -20.90 -23.07
CA GLN A 52 13.52 -21.63 -22.09
C GLN A 52 13.00 -21.46 -20.67
N HIS A 53 12.54 -20.25 -20.33
CA HIS A 53 11.88 -19.95 -19.08
C HIS A 53 10.58 -20.76 -18.96
N GLU A 54 9.74 -20.76 -19.99
CA GLU A 54 8.49 -21.53 -20.04
C GLU A 54 8.74 -23.05 -19.88
N GLN A 55 9.76 -23.62 -20.53
CA GLN A 55 10.14 -25.03 -20.37
C GLN A 55 10.68 -25.35 -18.97
N PHE A 56 11.54 -24.48 -18.41
CA PHE A 56 12.00 -24.61 -17.04
C PHE A 56 10.82 -24.58 -16.06
N TRP A 57 9.87 -23.68 -16.25
CA TRP A 57 8.66 -23.59 -15.43
C TRP A 57 7.74 -24.80 -15.58
N LEU A 58 7.51 -25.31 -16.79
CA LEU A 58 6.73 -26.52 -16.98
C LEU A 58 7.38 -27.72 -16.27
N SER A 59 8.71 -27.79 -16.20
CA SER A 59 9.41 -28.82 -15.43
C SER A 59 9.35 -28.58 -13.91
N PHE A 60 9.48 -27.32 -13.46
CA PHE A 60 9.42 -26.95 -12.04
C PHE A 60 8.01 -27.11 -11.44
N LEU A 61 6.98 -26.77 -12.23
CA LEU A 61 5.57 -26.98 -11.88
C LEU A 61 5.15 -28.46 -11.95
N ALA A 62 5.84 -29.27 -12.76
CA ALA A 62 5.62 -30.71 -12.81
C ALA A 62 6.21 -31.44 -11.57
N ASP A 63 7.28 -30.90 -10.98
CA ASP A 63 7.92 -31.46 -9.79
C ASP A 63 7.38 -30.90 -8.45
N SER A 64 6.73 -29.73 -8.45
CA SER A 64 6.08 -29.18 -7.25
C SER A 64 4.64 -29.71 -7.08
N ASP A 65 4.52 -30.82 -6.36
CA ASP A 65 3.30 -31.25 -5.65
C ASP A 65 1.98 -31.32 -6.46
N LEU A 66 2.01 -31.97 -7.62
CA LEU A 66 0.79 -32.45 -8.29
C LEU A 66 -0.09 -33.39 -7.41
N LYS A 67 0.39 -33.81 -6.24
CA LYS A 67 -0.41 -34.58 -5.25
C LYS A 67 -1.38 -33.73 -4.43
N ALA A 68 -1.23 -32.40 -4.37
CA ALA A 68 -2.10 -31.52 -3.57
C ALA A 68 -3.31 -30.94 -4.35
N MET A 69 -3.35 -31.04 -5.69
CA MET A 69 -4.41 -30.40 -6.50
C MET A 69 -5.80 -31.06 -6.43
N ASN A 70 -5.97 -32.16 -5.69
CA ASN A 70 -7.28 -32.82 -5.53
C ASN A 70 -8.07 -32.35 -4.29
N SER A 71 -7.46 -31.57 -3.38
CA SER A 71 -8.21 -30.97 -2.26
C SER A 71 -8.76 -29.60 -2.64
N LYS A 72 -10.03 -29.36 -2.31
CA LYS A 72 -10.59 -28.00 -2.37
C LYS A 72 -9.75 -27.09 -1.46
N PRO A 73 -9.32 -25.91 -1.94
CA PRO A 73 -8.49 -25.01 -1.14
C PRO A 73 -9.25 -24.55 0.10
N THR A 74 -8.50 -24.28 1.16
CA THR A 74 -9.00 -23.80 2.46
C THR A 74 -9.26 -22.29 2.44
N TYR A 75 -9.93 -21.79 3.49
CA TYR A 75 -10.15 -20.34 3.63
C TYR A 75 -8.81 -19.62 3.81
N LEU A 76 -7.89 -20.22 4.57
CA LEU A 76 -6.56 -19.65 4.83
C LEU A 76 -5.70 -19.57 3.57
N GLU A 77 -5.63 -20.64 2.78
CA GLU A 77 -4.85 -20.68 1.53
C GLU A 77 -5.34 -19.63 0.54
N THR A 78 -6.65 -19.54 0.34
CA THR A 78 -7.22 -18.56 -0.59
C THR A 78 -7.09 -17.11 -0.11
N TYR A 79 -7.15 -16.88 1.20
CA TYR A 79 -6.85 -15.56 1.78
C TYR A 79 -5.37 -15.18 1.55
N ARG A 80 -4.44 -16.11 1.78
CA ARG A 80 -3.00 -15.86 1.55
C ARG A 80 -2.69 -15.63 0.08
N ASP A 81 -3.35 -16.33 -0.84
CA ASP A 81 -3.26 -16.05 -2.29
C ASP A 81 -3.71 -14.61 -2.59
N TYR A 82 -4.83 -14.17 -2.00
CA TYR A 82 -5.35 -12.81 -2.16
C TYR A 82 -4.36 -11.76 -1.64
N ILE A 83 -3.85 -11.90 -0.41
CA ILE A 83 -2.88 -10.97 0.18
C ILE A 83 -1.56 -10.97 -0.61
N TYR A 84 -1.07 -12.14 -1.03
CA TYR A 84 0.12 -12.24 -1.87
C TYR A 84 -0.06 -11.41 -3.16
N TYR A 85 -1.24 -11.49 -3.77
CA TYR A 85 -1.54 -10.81 -5.02
C TYR A 85 -1.66 -9.28 -4.90
N GLU A 86 -1.95 -8.73 -3.71
CA GLU A 86 -1.87 -7.26 -3.51
C GLU A 86 -0.47 -6.74 -3.89
N GLY A 87 0.57 -7.52 -3.59
CA GLY A 87 1.95 -7.24 -3.99
C GLY A 87 2.31 -7.61 -5.45
N CYS A 88 1.36 -8.11 -6.24
CA CYS A 88 1.50 -8.49 -7.65
C CYS A 88 0.87 -7.47 -8.61
N VAL A 89 -0.01 -6.59 -8.13
CA VAL A 89 -0.79 -5.66 -8.98
C VAL A 89 0.11 -4.86 -9.92
N SER A 90 1.20 -4.27 -9.40
CA SER A 90 2.16 -3.50 -10.20
C SER A 90 2.92 -4.37 -11.21
N ILE A 91 3.25 -5.62 -10.86
CA ILE A 91 3.92 -6.56 -11.77
C ILE A 91 3.03 -6.83 -12.98
N ILE A 92 1.79 -7.23 -12.72
CA ILE A 92 0.84 -7.58 -13.78
C ILE A 92 0.50 -6.35 -14.63
N SER A 93 0.32 -5.20 -14.01
CA SER A 93 0.13 -3.94 -14.74
C SER A 93 1.31 -3.62 -15.66
N ASN A 94 2.55 -3.80 -15.21
CA ASN A 94 3.73 -3.56 -16.05
C ASN A 94 3.78 -4.52 -17.24
N ILE A 95 3.53 -5.82 -17.03
CA ILE A 95 3.51 -6.82 -18.10
C ILE A 95 2.48 -6.45 -19.17
N LEU A 96 1.26 -6.09 -18.76
CA LEU A 96 0.18 -5.74 -19.68
C LEU A 96 0.46 -4.46 -20.49
N ASN A 97 1.27 -3.56 -19.93
CA ASN A 97 1.69 -2.32 -20.57
C ASN A 97 3.04 -2.44 -21.33
N ASN A 98 3.55 -3.67 -21.54
CA ASN A 98 4.86 -3.93 -22.15
C ASN A 98 6.03 -3.19 -21.46
N MET A 99 5.93 -3.03 -20.14
CA MET A 99 6.99 -2.48 -19.28
C MET A 99 7.73 -3.62 -18.57
N ASP A 100 8.96 -3.33 -18.13
CA ASP A 100 9.75 -4.30 -17.35
C ASP A 100 9.00 -4.63 -16.03
N PRO A 101 8.69 -5.92 -15.78
CA PRO A 101 7.94 -6.34 -14.59
C PRO A 101 8.67 -6.04 -13.29
N TYR A 102 9.98 -5.78 -13.30
CA TYR A 102 10.80 -5.54 -12.11
C TYR A 102 10.88 -4.07 -11.67
N LEU A 103 10.35 -3.14 -12.48
CA LEU A 103 10.44 -1.69 -12.22
C LEU A 103 9.87 -1.24 -10.87
N PHE A 104 8.91 -1.97 -10.31
CA PHE A 104 8.32 -1.65 -9.00
C PHE A 104 9.25 -1.97 -7.83
N THR A 105 10.21 -2.89 -8.02
CA THR A 105 11.09 -3.36 -6.93
C THR A 105 12.49 -2.78 -7.04
N LEU A 106 13.03 -2.71 -8.26
CA LEU A 106 14.40 -2.25 -8.48
C LEU A 106 14.50 -0.73 -8.32
N ARG A 107 15.65 -0.26 -7.80
CA ARG A 107 15.95 1.18 -7.81
C ARG A 107 16.01 1.67 -9.27
N ARG A 108 15.65 2.94 -9.52
CA ARG A 108 15.72 3.52 -10.88
C ARG A 108 17.09 3.22 -11.51
N ASN A 109 17.09 2.60 -12.68
CA ASN A 109 18.25 2.20 -13.50
C ASN A 109 19.03 0.96 -13.03
N GLN A 110 18.61 0.26 -11.97
CA GLN A 110 19.21 -1.01 -11.60
C GLN A 110 18.67 -2.13 -12.50
N SER A 111 19.55 -2.96 -13.05
CA SER A 111 19.17 -4.13 -13.85
C SER A 111 19.03 -5.36 -12.95
N ILE A 112 18.12 -6.29 -13.30
CA ILE A 112 18.03 -7.59 -12.62
C ILE A 112 19.38 -8.35 -12.61
N ASN A 113 20.19 -8.19 -13.67
CA ASN A 113 21.49 -8.84 -13.78
C ASN A 113 22.53 -8.33 -12.78
N GLU A 114 22.29 -7.17 -12.14
CA GLU A 114 23.16 -6.59 -11.11
C GLU A 114 22.83 -7.14 -9.71
N LEU A 115 21.74 -7.90 -9.57
CA LEU A 115 21.38 -8.53 -8.31
C LEU A 115 22.16 -9.82 -8.05
N PRO A 116 22.41 -10.18 -6.77
CA PRO A 116 22.77 -11.53 -6.39
C PRO A 116 21.84 -12.59 -7.01
N LEU A 117 22.40 -13.71 -7.45
CA LEU A 117 21.64 -14.78 -8.12
C LEU A 117 20.42 -15.25 -7.31
N VAL A 118 20.56 -15.36 -5.98
CA VAL A 118 19.48 -15.77 -5.08
C VAL A 118 18.28 -14.80 -5.10
N GLN A 119 18.54 -13.49 -5.23
CA GLN A 119 17.48 -12.48 -5.35
C GLN A 119 16.84 -12.49 -6.75
N GLN A 120 17.62 -12.76 -7.80
CA GLN A 120 17.06 -12.96 -9.14
C GLN A 120 16.08 -14.13 -9.15
N GLN A 121 16.48 -15.26 -8.56
CA GLN A 121 15.61 -16.45 -8.45
C GLN A 121 14.34 -16.16 -7.65
N ALA A 122 14.46 -15.42 -6.54
CA ALA A 122 13.29 -15.01 -5.74
C ALA A 122 12.34 -14.08 -6.52
N LEU A 123 12.88 -13.14 -7.31
CA LEU A 123 12.08 -12.27 -8.19
C LEU A 123 11.36 -13.06 -9.27
N GLU A 124 12.05 -14.00 -9.95
CA GLU A 124 11.44 -14.85 -10.98
C GLU A 124 10.35 -15.75 -10.38
N LYS A 125 10.58 -16.30 -9.18
CA LYS A 125 9.56 -17.06 -8.44
C LYS A 125 8.33 -16.21 -8.13
N ARG A 126 8.53 -14.98 -7.67
CA ARG A 126 7.43 -14.04 -7.40
C ARG A 126 6.66 -13.70 -8.67
N LEU A 127 7.36 -13.36 -9.74
CA LEU A 127 6.77 -13.08 -11.05
C LEU A 127 5.91 -14.24 -11.53
N SER A 128 6.44 -15.46 -11.49
CA SER A 128 5.73 -16.68 -11.89
C SER A 128 4.44 -16.88 -11.08
N LYS A 129 4.52 -16.75 -9.75
CA LYS A 129 3.34 -16.86 -8.88
C LYS A 129 2.32 -15.76 -9.14
N CYS A 130 2.75 -14.52 -9.39
CA CYS A 130 1.84 -13.45 -9.79
C CYS A 130 1.11 -13.76 -11.10
N ILE A 131 1.82 -14.26 -12.11
CA ILE A 131 1.23 -14.68 -13.38
C ILE A 131 0.22 -15.80 -13.15
N GLN A 132 0.59 -16.85 -12.40
CA GLN A 132 -0.29 -17.94 -12.05
C GLN A 132 -1.58 -17.47 -11.35
N LEU A 133 -1.47 -16.54 -10.39
CA LEU A 133 -2.62 -16.01 -9.65
C LEU A 133 -3.50 -15.06 -10.48
N SER A 134 -3.00 -14.53 -11.59
CA SER A 134 -3.77 -13.69 -12.54
C SER A 134 -4.46 -14.48 -13.66
N ASP A 135 -4.07 -15.74 -13.87
CA ASP A 135 -4.66 -16.61 -14.88
C ASP A 135 -5.81 -17.43 -14.28
N PHE A 136 -7.04 -16.95 -14.46
CA PHE A 136 -8.23 -17.73 -14.09
C PHE A 136 -8.85 -18.33 -15.35
N SER A 137 -8.94 -19.67 -15.38
CA SER A 137 -9.63 -20.40 -16.45
C SER A 137 -9.11 -20.06 -17.85
N HIS A 138 -7.78 -19.89 -18.00
CA HIS A 138 -7.11 -19.57 -19.26
C HIS A 138 -7.48 -18.20 -19.85
N ARG A 139 -7.92 -17.26 -18.99
CA ARG A 139 -8.10 -15.85 -19.34
C ARG A 139 -7.14 -15.03 -18.50
N ARG A 140 -6.22 -14.32 -19.16
CA ARG A 140 -5.41 -13.29 -18.51
C ARG A 140 -6.31 -12.13 -18.16
N TYR A 141 -6.60 -11.99 -16.87
CA TYR A 141 -7.29 -10.82 -16.36
C TYR A 141 -6.32 -9.65 -16.29
N ASP A 142 -6.83 -8.43 -16.42
CA ASP A 142 -6.10 -7.27 -15.94
C ASP A 142 -5.88 -7.36 -14.43
N ALA A 143 -4.94 -6.56 -13.92
CA ALA A 143 -4.52 -6.63 -12.53
C ALA A 143 -5.70 -6.47 -11.54
N ASP A 144 -6.62 -5.55 -11.84
CA ASP A 144 -7.79 -5.25 -11.00
C ASP A 144 -8.81 -6.39 -11.00
N ALA A 145 -9.09 -6.97 -12.17
CA ALA A 145 -10.06 -8.05 -12.27
C ALA A 145 -9.54 -9.32 -11.58
N ALA A 146 -8.25 -9.66 -11.70
CA ALA A 146 -7.65 -10.77 -10.96
C ALA A 146 -7.74 -10.56 -9.44
N HIS A 147 -7.44 -9.34 -8.96
CA HIS A 147 -7.57 -8.99 -7.55
C HIS A 147 -9.01 -9.18 -7.03
N VAL A 148 -10.01 -8.73 -7.80
CA VAL A 148 -11.44 -8.93 -7.47
C VAL A 148 -11.82 -10.41 -7.46
N GLN A 149 -11.30 -11.23 -8.39
CA GLN A 149 -11.61 -12.65 -8.43
C GLN A 149 -11.00 -13.42 -7.25
N LEU A 150 -9.75 -13.13 -6.88
CA LEU A 150 -9.13 -13.72 -5.69
C LEU A 150 -9.91 -13.38 -4.43
N LYS A 151 -10.35 -12.13 -4.31
CA LYS A 151 -11.20 -11.70 -3.20
C LYS A 151 -12.49 -12.51 -3.11
N LYS A 152 -13.22 -12.59 -4.22
CA LYS A 152 -14.45 -13.39 -4.30
C LYS A 152 -14.21 -14.86 -3.97
N ARG A 153 -13.07 -15.43 -4.39
CA ARG A 153 -12.71 -16.82 -4.14
C ARG A 153 -12.59 -17.12 -2.64
N TYR A 154 -11.88 -16.29 -1.87
CA TYR A 154 -11.77 -16.53 -0.43
C TYR A 154 -13.08 -16.22 0.30
N GLU A 155 -13.82 -15.18 -0.11
CA GLU A 155 -15.13 -14.83 0.48
C GLU A 155 -16.20 -15.91 0.25
N ALA A 156 -16.07 -16.71 -0.82
CA ALA A 156 -16.98 -17.82 -1.12
C ALA A 156 -16.74 -19.07 -0.25
N ILE A 157 -15.60 -19.16 0.45
CA ILE A 157 -15.26 -20.31 1.30
C ILE A 157 -15.65 -19.99 2.74
N SER A 158 -16.38 -20.89 3.39
CA SER A 158 -16.69 -20.73 4.82
C SER A 158 -15.50 -21.14 5.70
N PRO A 159 -15.15 -20.36 6.73
CA PRO A 159 -14.06 -20.70 7.66
C PRO A 159 -14.46 -21.93 8.50
N LYS A 160 -13.61 -22.96 8.53
CA LYS A 160 -13.89 -24.25 9.19
C LYS A 160 -13.10 -24.43 10.48
N THR A 161 -11.85 -23.98 10.50
CA THR A 161 -10.96 -24.11 11.66
C THR A 161 -11.08 -22.90 12.59
N ALA A 162 -10.63 -23.03 13.84
CA ALA A 162 -10.57 -21.92 14.78
C ALA A 162 -9.73 -20.74 14.23
N ASN A 163 -8.61 -21.03 13.56
CA ASN A 163 -7.73 -20.02 12.99
C ASN A 163 -8.40 -19.24 11.84
N GLU A 164 -9.12 -19.95 10.97
CA GLU A 164 -9.89 -19.35 9.88
C GLU A 164 -11.07 -18.51 10.42
N GLN A 165 -11.73 -18.96 11.49
CA GLN A 165 -12.83 -18.22 12.12
C GLN A 165 -12.33 -16.93 12.79
N GLN A 166 -11.17 -16.99 13.47
CA GLN A 166 -10.52 -15.81 14.03
C GLN A 166 -10.11 -14.81 12.95
N LEU A 167 -9.54 -15.30 11.84
CA LEU A 167 -9.21 -14.47 10.68
C LEU A 167 -10.47 -13.82 10.07
N ALA A 168 -11.52 -14.59 9.81
CA ALA A 168 -12.77 -14.06 9.26
C ALA A 168 -13.39 -12.98 10.17
N ARG A 169 -13.34 -13.17 11.50
CA ARG A 169 -13.76 -12.16 12.47
C ARG A 169 -12.89 -10.90 12.40
N ALA A 170 -11.57 -11.05 12.34
CA ALA A 170 -10.64 -9.93 12.24
C ALA A 170 -10.89 -9.12 10.96
N LEU A 171 -11.02 -9.78 9.81
CA LEU A 171 -11.31 -9.13 8.53
C LEU A 171 -12.65 -8.37 8.54
N LYS A 172 -13.67 -8.92 9.21
CA LYS A 172 -14.94 -8.22 9.40
C LYS A 172 -14.76 -6.94 10.22
N LEU A 173 -14.04 -7.00 11.35
CA LEU A 173 -13.76 -5.82 12.17
C LEU A 173 -12.95 -4.76 11.40
N ILE A 174 -11.97 -5.19 10.59
CA ILE A 174 -11.20 -4.30 9.71
C ILE A 174 -12.12 -3.61 8.70
N GLN A 175 -13.04 -4.35 8.08
CA GLN A 175 -14.00 -3.80 7.11
C GLN A 175 -14.98 -2.81 7.77
N ASP A 176 -15.50 -3.16 8.95
CA ASP A 176 -16.39 -2.30 9.73
C ASP A 176 -15.68 -1.02 10.16
N PHE A 177 -14.41 -1.12 10.57
CA PHE A 177 -13.55 0.02 10.90
C PHE A 177 -13.35 0.93 9.70
N LYS A 178 -12.88 0.40 8.55
CA LYS A 178 -12.67 1.19 7.32
C LYS A 178 -13.95 1.88 6.87
N THR A 179 -15.07 1.16 6.89
CA THR A 179 -16.38 1.69 6.51
C THR A 179 -16.81 2.83 7.45
N THR A 180 -16.67 2.65 8.76
CA THR A 180 -17.05 3.65 9.76
C THR A 180 -16.13 4.87 9.70
N ARG A 181 -14.82 4.68 9.50
CA ARG A 181 -13.86 5.77 9.32
C ARG A 181 -14.18 6.59 8.07
N ASN A 182 -14.50 5.94 6.95
CA ASN A 182 -14.93 6.64 5.72
C ASN A 182 -16.21 7.44 5.94
N LYS A 183 -17.19 6.89 6.68
CA LYS A 183 -18.42 7.61 7.06
C LYS A 183 -18.09 8.81 7.95
N LEU A 184 -17.21 8.65 8.92
CA LEU A 184 -16.76 9.72 9.81
C LEU A 184 -16.07 10.84 9.03
N THR A 185 -15.09 10.52 8.18
CA THR A 185 -14.43 11.51 7.30
C THR A 185 -15.42 12.23 6.41
N SER A 186 -16.44 11.53 5.89
CA SER A 186 -17.49 12.15 5.09
C SER A 186 -18.39 13.07 5.94
N ALA A 187 -18.71 12.69 7.17
CA ALA A 187 -19.50 13.51 8.10
C ALA A 187 -18.72 14.76 8.57
N GLU A 188 -17.42 14.64 8.83
CA GLU A 188 -16.53 15.76 9.23
C GLU A 188 -16.30 16.77 8.09
N ARG A 189 -16.34 16.30 6.84
CA ARG A 189 -16.36 17.16 5.64
C ARG A 189 -17.66 17.99 5.54
N GLY A 190 -18.74 17.53 6.18
CA GLY A 190 -20.04 18.20 6.19
C GLY A 190 -20.83 18.05 4.89
N GLN A 191 -22.09 18.46 4.94
CA GLN A 191 -23.04 18.46 3.82
C GLN A 191 -23.43 19.90 3.43
N ASN A 192 -24.09 20.05 2.28
CA ASN A 192 -24.64 21.32 1.79
C ASN A 192 -23.59 22.44 1.61
N ILE A 193 -22.42 22.08 1.08
CA ILE A 193 -21.37 23.05 0.78
C ILE A 193 -21.80 23.91 -0.40
N ASP A 194 -21.86 25.23 -0.23
CA ASP A 194 -21.90 26.14 -1.37
C ASP A 194 -20.52 26.10 -2.04
N HIS A 195 -20.43 25.35 -3.13
CA HIS A 195 -19.18 25.17 -3.86
C HIS A 195 -18.63 26.49 -4.41
N GLN A 196 -19.49 27.42 -4.83
CA GLN A 196 -19.05 28.70 -5.36
C GLN A 196 -18.41 29.53 -4.25
N LEU A 197 -19.11 29.66 -3.11
CA LEU A 197 -18.56 30.35 -1.93
C LEU A 197 -17.26 29.68 -1.45
N TYR A 198 -17.19 28.35 -1.47
CA TYR A 198 -15.97 27.62 -1.11
C TYR A 198 -14.80 27.98 -2.04
N TYR A 199 -15.01 27.99 -3.36
CA TYR A 199 -13.97 28.36 -4.33
C TYR A 199 -13.53 29.81 -4.17
N ASP A 200 -14.47 30.73 -3.95
CA ASP A 200 -14.18 32.14 -3.77
C ASP A 200 -13.35 32.37 -2.48
N LEU A 201 -13.76 31.77 -1.37
CA LEU A 201 -13.02 31.80 -0.10
C LEU A 201 -11.62 31.19 -0.24
N TYR A 202 -11.49 30.05 -0.94
CA TYR A 202 -10.21 29.41 -1.17
C TYR A 202 -9.28 30.25 -2.06
N SER A 203 -9.83 30.93 -3.08
CA SER A 203 -9.08 31.86 -3.92
C SER A 203 -8.55 33.04 -3.10
N MET A 204 -9.41 33.67 -2.28
CA MET A 204 -9.01 34.76 -1.37
C MET A 204 -7.92 34.31 -0.38
N ARG A 205 -8.06 33.11 0.21
CA ARG A 205 -7.04 32.52 1.08
C ARG A 205 -5.69 32.39 0.38
N ARG A 206 -5.68 31.90 -0.86
CA ARG A 206 -4.47 31.75 -1.67
C ARG A 206 -3.85 33.09 -2.02
N GLU A 207 -4.65 34.10 -2.36
CA GLU A 207 -4.18 35.45 -2.61
C GLU A 207 -3.50 36.05 -1.38
N LEU A 208 -4.08 35.91 -0.19
CA LEU A 208 -3.46 36.35 1.07
C LEU A 208 -2.16 35.60 1.37
N GLN A 209 -2.11 34.28 1.11
CA GLN A 209 -0.86 33.51 1.25
C GLN A 209 0.24 34.01 0.31
N ASN A 210 -0.11 34.40 -0.91
CA ASN A 210 0.84 34.96 -1.88
C ASN A 210 1.34 36.36 -1.52
N GLN A 211 0.61 37.09 -0.66
CA GLN A 211 1.02 38.39 -0.13
C GLN A 211 1.98 38.28 1.05
N ARG A 212 2.24 37.06 1.58
CA ARG A 212 3.18 36.90 2.69
C ARG A 212 4.59 37.33 2.28
N PRO A 213 5.28 38.14 3.13
CA PRO A 213 6.68 38.46 2.89
C PRO A 213 7.53 37.19 2.88
N LYS A 214 8.71 37.25 2.26
CA LYS A 214 9.66 36.13 2.28
C LYS A 214 10.38 36.11 3.63
N PRO A 215 10.49 34.95 4.29
CA PRO A 215 11.26 34.86 5.53
C PRO A 215 12.72 35.23 5.27
N THR A 216 13.35 35.87 6.26
CA THR A 216 14.76 36.27 6.17
C THR A 216 15.66 35.03 6.16
N THR A 217 16.70 35.08 5.33
CA THR A 217 17.55 33.93 4.98
C THR A 217 18.42 33.40 6.11
N ILE A 218 18.58 34.13 7.22
CA ILE A 218 19.59 33.81 8.24
C ILE A 218 18.99 33.03 9.43
N PHE A 219 17.69 33.20 9.73
CA PHE A 219 17.05 32.53 10.89
C PHE A 219 15.62 32.03 10.63
N GLY A 220 15.12 32.06 9.39
CA GLY A 220 13.78 31.54 9.06
C GLY A 220 12.61 32.36 9.61
N GLY A 221 12.88 33.53 10.20
CA GLY A 221 11.88 34.45 10.75
C GLY A 221 11.64 35.70 9.89
N TYR A 222 10.64 36.49 10.28
CA TYR A 222 10.33 37.79 9.69
C TYR A 222 11.03 38.90 10.48
N ASN A 223 11.36 40.03 9.83
CA ASN A 223 11.75 41.23 10.58
C ASN A 223 10.53 41.81 11.30
N GLU A 224 10.71 42.73 12.26
CA GLU A 224 9.60 43.26 13.07
C GLU A 224 8.46 43.88 12.23
N SER A 225 8.78 44.59 11.14
CA SER A 225 7.77 45.16 10.23
C SER A 225 7.02 44.09 9.44
N ASP A 226 7.71 43.05 8.98
CA ASP A 226 7.13 41.92 8.24
C ASP A 226 6.32 41.00 9.17
N GLN A 227 6.71 40.90 10.45
CA GLN A 227 5.98 40.12 11.45
C GLN A 227 4.58 40.68 11.66
N LEU A 228 4.43 42.01 11.73
CA LEU A 228 3.13 42.67 11.81
C LEU A 228 2.24 42.36 10.60
N ILE A 229 2.83 42.35 9.38
CA ILE A 229 2.12 42.01 8.15
C ILE A 229 1.70 40.54 8.17
N VAL A 230 2.58 39.64 8.61
CA VAL A 230 2.29 38.21 8.73
C VAL A 230 1.18 37.94 9.74
N ASP A 231 1.18 38.61 10.89
CA ASP A 231 0.14 38.46 11.91
C ASP A 231 -1.23 38.95 11.41
N GLN A 232 -1.26 40.05 10.64
CA GLN A 232 -2.47 40.53 9.97
C GLN A 232 -2.99 39.53 8.92
N LEU A 233 -2.11 39.04 8.05
CA LEU A 233 -2.47 38.03 7.04
C LEU A 233 -2.95 36.72 7.70
N ASN A 234 -2.34 36.32 8.81
CA ASN A 234 -2.76 35.14 9.58
C ASN A 234 -4.17 35.32 10.15
N SER A 235 -4.48 36.51 10.67
CA SER A 235 -5.81 36.82 11.20
C SER A 235 -6.87 36.77 10.10
N GLN A 236 -6.58 37.34 8.93
CA GLN A 236 -7.49 37.30 7.77
C GLN A 236 -7.66 35.88 7.21
N ILE A 237 -6.58 35.10 7.14
CA ILE A 237 -6.65 33.69 6.74
C ILE A 237 -7.49 32.89 7.73
N ALA A 238 -7.34 33.12 9.04
CA ALA A 238 -8.14 32.45 10.07
C ALA A 238 -9.64 32.79 9.94
N GLU A 239 -9.98 34.03 9.62
CA GLU A 239 -11.36 34.43 9.34
C GLU A 239 -11.93 33.73 8.10
N ILE A 240 -11.15 33.64 7.01
CA ILE A 240 -11.55 32.90 5.81
C ILE A 240 -11.71 31.40 6.11
N ASP A 241 -10.78 30.82 6.87
CA ASP A 241 -10.84 29.41 7.27
C ASP A 241 -12.12 29.17 8.11
N GLN A 242 -12.49 30.08 9.00
CA GLN A 242 -13.76 30.00 9.74
C GLN A 242 -14.96 30.08 8.80
N ARG A 243 -14.98 31.00 7.83
CA ARG A 243 -16.06 31.10 6.84
C ARG A 243 -16.18 29.85 5.96
N ILE A 244 -15.06 29.18 5.65
CA ILE A 244 -15.06 27.89 4.96
C ILE A 244 -15.68 26.80 5.85
N LEU A 245 -15.39 26.82 7.15
CA LEU A 245 -16.01 25.90 8.12
C LEU A 245 -17.50 26.17 8.29
N ASP A 246 -17.92 27.43 8.28
CA ASP A 246 -19.33 27.82 8.39
C ASP A 246 -20.11 27.53 7.09
N ASN A 247 -19.41 27.44 5.96
CA ASN A 247 -19.96 27.04 4.65
C ASN A 247 -20.21 25.52 4.53
N LYS A 248 -20.17 24.78 5.63
CA LYS A 248 -20.60 23.37 5.67
C LYS A 248 -21.50 23.13 6.87
N HIS A 249 -22.55 22.34 6.67
CA HIS A 249 -23.32 21.82 7.79
C HIS A 249 -22.69 20.52 8.28
N ILE A 250 -22.24 20.49 9.53
CA ILE A 250 -21.75 19.27 10.19
C ILE A 250 -22.79 18.84 11.21
N ASP A 251 -23.30 17.62 11.05
CA ASP A 251 -24.09 16.96 12.09
C ASP A 251 -23.13 16.48 13.20
N THR A 252 -22.99 17.30 14.23
CA THR A 252 -22.08 17.02 15.36
C THR A 252 -22.49 15.80 16.16
N ALA A 253 -23.78 15.44 16.19
CA ALA A 253 -24.26 14.24 16.85
C ALA A 253 -23.84 12.99 16.07
N GLN A 254 -24.01 13.00 14.75
CA GLN A 254 -23.55 11.93 13.87
C GLN A 254 -22.02 11.76 13.95
N VAL A 255 -21.26 12.86 13.95
CA VAL A 255 -19.80 12.82 14.11
C VAL A 255 -19.40 12.21 15.45
N ALA A 256 -20.09 12.56 16.55
CA ALA A 256 -19.81 11.99 17.86
C ALA A 256 -20.12 10.48 17.93
N GLU A 257 -21.23 10.03 17.33
CA GLU A 257 -21.61 8.62 17.24
C GLU A 257 -20.58 7.81 16.44
N LEU A 258 -20.22 8.27 15.24
CA LEU A 258 -19.23 7.60 14.39
C LEU A 258 -17.85 7.57 15.06
N ASN A 259 -17.46 8.63 15.78
CA ASN A 259 -16.22 8.64 16.56
C ASN A 259 -16.23 7.62 17.70
N ALA A 260 -17.34 7.50 18.44
CA ALA A 260 -17.48 6.50 19.49
C ALA A 260 -17.37 5.07 18.92
N GLU A 261 -18.00 4.83 17.76
CA GLU A 261 -17.95 3.54 17.09
C GLU A 261 -16.55 3.19 16.58
N VAL A 262 -15.81 4.17 16.01
CA VAL A 262 -14.40 3.99 15.64
C VAL A 262 -13.57 3.59 16.87
N LYS A 263 -13.74 4.28 18.01
CA LYS A 263 -13.03 3.93 19.26
C LYS A 263 -13.38 2.52 19.75
N ARG A 264 -14.65 2.12 19.67
CA ARG A 264 -15.11 0.78 20.02
C ARG A 264 -14.44 -0.29 19.15
N LEU A 265 -14.43 -0.08 17.83
CA LEU A 265 -13.82 -0.98 16.85
C LEU A 265 -12.31 -1.10 17.04
N ILE A 266 -11.60 0.01 17.32
CA ILE A 266 -10.18 -0.01 17.69
C ILE A 266 -9.97 -0.90 18.93
N GLY A 267 -10.80 -0.75 19.98
CA GLY A 267 -10.72 -1.59 21.17
C GLY A 267 -10.99 -3.07 20.92
N GLU A 268 -11.73 -3.43 19.88
CA GLU A 268 -11.95 -4.83 19.46
C GLU A 268 -10.79 -5.38 18.65
N LEU A 269 -10.24 -4.57 17.72
CA LEU A 269 -9.03 -4.91 16.96
C LEU A 269 -7.84 -5.13 17.90
N GLN A 270 -7.67 -4.28 18.92
CA GLN A 270 -6.69 -4.48 20.00
C GLN A 270 -6.85 -5.83 20.69
N ARG A 271 -8.10 -6.22 20.99
CA ARG A 271 -8.37 -7.52 21.63
C ARG A 271 -8.06 -8.70 20.70
N VAL A 272 -8.21 -8.55 19.38
CA VAL A 272 -7.77 -9.58 18.42
C VAL A 272 -6.26 -9.76 18.50
N VAL A 273 -5.49 -8.68 18.44
CA VAL A 273 -4.02 -8.72 18.49
C VAL A 273 -3.51 -9.47 19.73
N VAL A 274 -4.08 -9.18 20.91
CA VAL A 274 -3.63 -9.77 22.17
C VAL A 274 -4.07 -11.23 22.33
N ASN A 275 -5.29 -11.58 21.91
CA ASN A 275 -5.90 -12.87 22.26
C ASN A 275 -5.98 -13.87 21.11
N THR A 276 -5.58 -13.49 19.89
CA THR A 276 -5.66 -14.38 18.72
C THR A 276 -4.60 -15.48 18.81
N LEU A 277 -5.00 -16.67 18.37
CA LEU A 277 -4.09 -17.80 18.09
C LEU A 277 -3.82 -17.92 16.58
N SER A 278 -4.61 -17.21 15.76
CA SER A 278 -4.44 -17.14 14.32
C SER A 278 -3.38 -16.09 13.96
N SER A 279 -2.26 -16.55 13.40
CA SER A 279 -1.20 -15.66 12.88
C SER A 279 -1.69 -14.78 11.75
N ASP A 280 -2.50 -15.28 10.82
CA ASP A 280 -3.05 -14.47 9.74
C ASP A 280 -4.03 -13.39 10.25
N ALA A 281 -4.80 -13.67 11.30
CA ALA A 281 -5.65 -12.67 11.94
C ALA A 281 -4.81 -11.57 12.61
N TYR A 282 -3.71 -11.96 13.28
CA TYR A 282 -2.75 -11.04 13.87
C TYR A 282 -2.13 -10.11 12.82
N LEU A 283 -1.58 -10.69 11.74
CA LEU A 283 -0.96 -9.95 10.65
C LEU A 283 -1.94 -9.00 9.95
N ALA A 284 -3.18 -9.44 9.70
CA ALA A 284 -4.20 -8.60 9.05
C ALA A 284 -4.54 -7.36 9.87
N VAL A 285 -4.64 -7.49 11.20
CA VAL A 285 -4.90 -6.35 12.08
C VAL A 285 -3.67 -5.45 12.19
N TYR A 286 -2.48 -6.03 12.25
CA TYR A 286 -1.24 -5.26 12.28
C TYR A 286 -1.06 -4.41 11.00
N GLU A 287 -1.30 -4.99 9.82
CA GLU A 287 -1.23 -4.27 8.54
C GLU A 287 -2.20 -3.07 8.50
N LEU A 288 -3.39 -3.21 9.08
CA LEU A 288 -4.31 -2.08 9.24
C LEU A 288 -3.70 -0.98 10.12
N ILE A 289 -3.08 -1.36 11.24
CA ILE A 289 -2.46 -0.41 12.18
C ILE A 289 -1.30 0.33 11.49
N GLU A 290 -0.40 -0.38 10.83
CA GLU A 290 0.75 0.20 10.11
C GLU A 290 0.31 1.18 9.01
N LYS A 291 -0.74 0.84 8.24
CA LYS A 291 -1.26 1.74 7.19
C LYS A 291 -2.00 2.96 7.75
N GLN A 292 -2.46 2.94 9.00
CA GLN A 292 -3.19 4.05 9.63
C GLN A 292 -2.27 4.95 10.48
N THR A 293 -1.19 4.42 11.05
CA THR A 293 -0.18 5.21 11.79
C THR A 293 0.53 6.23 10.91
N SER A 294 0.59 6.02 9.58
CA SER A 294 1.11 7.01 8.64
C SER A 294 0.18 8.19 8.39
N GLU A 295 -1.10 8.12 8.78
CA GLU A 295 -2.11 9.13 8.42
C GLU A 295 -2.76 9.88 9.59
N ASP A 296 -2.87 9.34 10.82
CA ASP A 296 -3.16 10.14 12.03
C ASP A 296 -3.24 9.26 13.31
N ASN A 297 -2.51 9.67 14.35
CA ASN A 297 -2.71 9.36 15.78
C ASN A 297 -3.17 7.94 16.20
N MET A 298 -2.21 7.03 16.40
CA MET A 298 -2.41 5.72 17.03
C MET A 298 -1.48 5.45 18.24
N GLN A 299 -1.08 6.49 18.96
CA GLN A 299 -0.24 6.42 20.17
C GLN A 299 -0.77 5.49 21.28
N SER A 300 -2.06 5.10 21.27
CA SER A 300 -2.65 4.22 22.29
C SER A 300 -2.41 2.72 22.08
N LEU A 301 -2.05 2.31 20.85
CA LEU A 301 -1.79 0.89 20.53
C LEU A 301 -0.31 0.57 20.76
N GLU A 302 0.58 1.46 20.34
CA GLU A 302 2.02 1.47 20.71
C GLU A 302 2.22 1.41 22.23
N ALA A 303 1.54 2.30 22.97
CA ALA A 303 1.68 2.37 24.43
C ALA A 303 1.25 1.08 25.19
N LYS A 304 0.41 0.23 24.57
CA LYS A 304 0.05 -1.08 25.14
C LYS A 304 1.00 -2.20 24.74
N PHE A 305 1.63 -2.11 23.56
CA PHE A 305 2.69 -3.04 23.18
C PHE A 305 3.98 -2.81 23.98
N THR A 306 4.24 -1.59 24.46
CA THR A 306 5.48 -1.22 25.17
C THR A 306 5.34 -1.09 26.69
N GLY A 307 4.24 -1.53 27.28
CA GLY A 307 4.09 -1.58 28.75
C GLY A 307 4.22 -0.22 29.47
N GLY A 308 4.13 0.90 28.74
CA GLY A 308 4.16 2.26 29.31
C GLY A 308 5.51 2.77 29.82
N ILE A 309 6.61 2.03 29.65
CA ILE A 309 7.97 2.54 29.98
C ILE A 309 8.65 2.96 28.68
N GLN A 310 8.76 4.26 28.44
CA GLN A 310 9.40 4.82 27.26
C GLN A 310 10.94 4.78 27.41
N LEU A 311 11.52 3.57 27.45
CA LEU A 311 12.97 3.34 27.42
C LEU A 311 13.54 3.45 26.00
N ILE A 312 12.69 3.28 24.99
CA ILE A 312 13.04 3.23 23.57
C ILE A 312 12.47 4.49 22.89
N PRO A 313 13.28 5.27 22.15
CA PRO A 313 12.77 6.38 21.33
C PRO A 313 11.70 5.90 20.34
N LYS A 314 10.65 6.68 20.11
CA LYS A 314 9.51 6.29 19.24
C LYS A 314 9.95 5.92 17.83
N GLU A 315 10.94 6.63 17.30
CA GLU A 315 11.50 6.36 15.97
C GLU A 315 12.19 5.00 15.91
N TYR A 316 12.79 4.58 17.02
CA TYR A 316 13.44 3.28 17.15
C TYR A 316 12.41 2.18 17.43
N GLU A 317 11.36 2.46 18.19
CA GLU A 317 10.20 1.58 18.36
C GLU A 317 9.55 1.26 17.00
N ALA A 318 9.28 2.28 16.17
CA ALA A 318 8.72 2.10 14.82
C ALA A 318 9.61 1.20 13.92
N TYR A 319 10.92 1.19 14.14
CA TYR A 319 11.84 0.27 13.47
C TYR A 319 11.72 -1.16 14.00
N LEU A 320 11.54 -1.35 15.31
CA LEU A 320 11.45 -2.67 15.95
C LEU A 320 10.08 -3.35 15.75
N ILE A 321 8.98 -2.59 15.68
CA ILE A 321 7.63 -3.15 15.62
C ILE A 321 7.46 -4.16 14.47
N PRO A 322 7.83 -3.88 13.20
CA PRO A 322 7.68 -4.86 12.12
C PRO A 322 8.42 -6.18 12.39
N ILE A 323 9.55 -6.10 13.11
CA ILE A 323 10.36 -7.27 13.48
C ILE A 323 9.62 -8.07 14.54
N LEU A 324 9.15 -7.41 15.62
CA LEU A 324 8.37 -8.02 16.69
C LEU A 324 7.11 -8.72 16.17
N VAL A 325 6.45 -8.11 15.18
CA VAL A 325 5.29 -8.67 14.50
C VAL A 325 5.63 -9.96 13.78
N HIS A 326 6.77 -10.01 13.09
CA HIS A 326 7.22 -11.24 12.46
C HIS A 326 7.57 -12.33 13.47
N PHE A 327 8.30 -12.00 14.55
CA PHE A 327 8.56 -12.94 15.64
C PHE A 327 7.25 -13.54 16.18
N ARG A 328 6.28 -12.69 16.51
CA ARG A 328 4.98 -13.14 17.00
C ARG A 328 4.20 -13.95 15.96
N ALA A 329 4.21 -13.56 14.70
CA ALA A 329 3.57 -14.35 13.65
C ALA A 329 4.16 -15.77 13.60
N CYS A 330 5.49 -15.90 13.68
CA CYS A 330 6.17 -17.19 13.70
C CYS A 330 5.82 -18.01 14.95
N GLU A 331 5.76 -17.40 16.14
CA GLU A 331 5.28 -18.05 17.36
C GLU A 331 3.85 -18.58 17.22
N LEU A 332 2.99 -17.83 16.55
CA LEU A 332 1.61 -18.22 16.19
C LEU A 332 1.57 -19.20 14.99
N SER A 333 2.67 -19.91 14.72
CA SER A 333 2.81 -20.91 13.66
C SER A 333 2.54 -20.38 12.25
N HIS A 334 2.80 -19.08 12.00
CA HIS A 334 2.85 -18.59 10.63
C HIS A 334 4.02 -19.26 9.88
N PRO A 335 3.88 -19.54 8.57
CA PRO A 335 5.02 -19.97 7.78
C PRO A 335 6.11 -18.90 7.82
N CYS A 336 7.25 -19.24 8.42
CA CYS A 336 8.43 -18.38 8.54
C CYS A 336 9.70 -19.04 7.99
N GLY A 337 9.56 -20.20 7.35
CA GLY A 337 10.66 -20.85 6.69
C GLY A 337 11.08 -20.15 5.39
N GLN A 338 12.15 -20.64 4.78
CA GLN A 338 12.76 -20.14 3.54
C GLN A 338 11.77 -19.83 2.41
N GLU A 339 10.68 -20.61 2.29
CA GLU A 339 9.68 -20.50 1.23
C GLU A 339 8.50 -19.57 1.56
N SER A 340 8.50 -18.96 2.76
CA SER A 340 7.40 -18.13 3.23
C SER A 340 7.32 -16.77 2.53
N LEU A 341 6.12 -16.18 2.51
CA LEU A 341 5.90 -14.83 2.00
C LEU A 341 6.73 -13.78 2.78
N LEU A 342 6.84 -13.92 4.10
CA LEU A 342 7.60 -12.99 4.93
C LEU A 342 9.10 -13.01 4.56
N VAL A 343 9.68 -14.19 4.37
CA VAL A 343 11.07 -14.33 3.90
C VAL A 343 11.24 -13.76 2.50
N GLU A 344 10.32 -14.05 1.57
CA GLU A 344 10.34 -13.47 0.22
C GLU A 344 10.32 -11.93 0.27
N GLN A 345 9.47 -11.33 1.11
CA GLN A 345 9.39 -9.88 1.29
C GLN A 345 10.70 -9.29 1.82
N GLN A 346 11.34 -9.95 2.80
CA GLN A 346 12.66 -9.50 3.29
C GLN A 346 13.76 -9.67 2.24
N CYS A 347 13.76 -10.79 1.52
CA CYS A 347 14.68 -11.10 0.43
C CYS A 347 14.62 -10.04 -0.68
N LEU A 348 13.43 -9.54 -0.98
CA LEU A 348 13.18 -8.57 -2.05
C LEU A 348 13.15 -7.11 -1.56
N ASN A 349 13.54 -6.85 -0.31
CA ASN A 349 13.60 -5.49 0.23
C ASN A 349 14.91 -4.79 -0.15
N PHE A 350 15.01 -4.26 -1.38
CA PHE A 350 16.22 -3.59 -1.90
C PHE A 350 16.61 -2.28 -1.19
N ARG A 351 15.84 -1.85 -0.17
CA ARG A 351 16.25 -0.77 0.74
C ARG A 351 17.16 -1.27 1.86
N ASN A 352 17.12 -2.55 2.16
CA ASN A 352 17.93 -3.20 3.17
C ASN A 352 19.18 -3.81 2.52
N GLU A 353 20.36 -3.35 2.93
CA GLU A 353 21.65 -3.85 2.41
C GLU A 353 21.88 -5.34 2.72
N LYS A 354 21.20 -5.87 3.74
CA LYS A 354 21.29 -7.28 4.14
C LYS A 354 20.18 -8.14 3.55
N ALA A 355 19.29 -7.60 2.72
CA ALA A 355 18.13 -8.32 2.18
C ALA A 355 18.50 -9.64 1.49
N SER A 356 19.62 -9.70 0.78
CA SER A 356 20.05 -10.93 0.10
C SER A 356 20.32 -12.09 1.07
N GLN A 357 20.63 -11.81 2.34
CA GLN A 357 20.85 -12.83 3.38
C GLN A 357 19.54 -13.45 3.88
N ALA A 358 18.39 -12.82 3.63
CA ALA A 358 17.09 -13.42 3.91
C ALA A 358 16.74 -14.50 2.88
N CYS A 359 17.25 -14.40 1.64
CA CYS A 359 16.94 -15.33 0.57
C CYS A 359 17.48 -16.73 0.90
N GLY A 360 16.58 -17.68 1.19
CA GLY A 360 16.96 -19.06 1.56
C GLY A 360 17.32 -19.23 3.03
N SER A 361 17.06 -18.23 3.88
CA SER A 361 17.17 -18.32 5.34
C SER A 361 15.77 -18.41 5.95
N ASP A 362 15.65 -19.01 7.13
CA ASP A 362 14.45 -18.85 7.93
C ASP A 362 14.35 -17.42 8.45
N LEU A 363 13.13 -16.90 8.62
CA LEU A 363 12.92 -15.48 8.94
C LEU A 363 13.57 -15.07 10.27
N ILE A 364 13.50 -15.96 11.26
CA ILE A 364 14.06 -15.72 12.59
C ILE A 364 15.58 -15.71 12.52
N ASP A 365 16.19 -16.71 11.87
CA ASP A 365 17.64 -16.77 11.68
C ASP A 365 18.16 -15.55 10.93
N PHE A 366 17.44 -15.09 9.90
CA PHE A 366 17.77 -13.85 9.22
C PHE A 366 17.83 -12.65 10.19
N TYR A 367 16.84 -12.54 11.09
CA TYR A 367 16.82 -11.46 12.07
C TYR A 367 17.95 -11.56 13.09
N LEU A 368 18.19 -12.75 13.63
CA LEU A 368 19.16 -12.99 14.68
C LEU A 368 20.61 -12.87 14.18
N ASP A 369 20.91 -13.46 13.02
CA ASP A 369 22.29 -13.62 12.56
C ASP A 369 22.75 -12.45 11.69
N TYR A 370 21.82 -11.81 10.98
CA TYR A 370 22.16 -10.81 9.97
C TYR A 370 21.54 -9.46 10.27
N TYR A 371 20.26 -9.37 10.58
CA TYR A 371 19.58 -8.07 10.58
C TYR A 371 19.85 -7.25 11.84
N LEU A 372 19.66 -7.85 13.01
CA LEU A 372 19.76 -7.20 14.31
C LEU A 372 21.19 -7.27 14.87
N SER A 373 21.63 -6.19 15.50
CA SER A 373 22.84 -6.20 16.33
C SER A 373 22.54 -6.77 17.72
N PRO A 374 23.55 -7.22 18.48
CA PRO A 374 23.35 -7.77 19.83
C PRO A 374 22.54 -6.86 20.77
N ASN A 375 22.73 -5.55 20.72
CA ASN A 375 21.96 -4.61 21.55
C ASN A 375 20.47 -4.57 21.13
N GLN A 376 20.19 -4.59 19.83
CA GLN A 376 18.82 -4.60 19.33
C GLN A 376 18.11 -5.92 19.65
N LEU A 377 18.85 -7.03 19.73
CA LEU A 377 18.31 -8.31 20.20
C LEU A 377 17.85 -8.24 21.64
N PHE A 378 18.61 -7.59 22.53
CA PHE A 378 18.18 -7.34 23.91
C PHE A 378 16.91 -6.49 23.96
N ASP A 379 16.80 -5.46 23.12
CA ASP A 379 15.60 -4.62 23.06
C ASP A 379 14.38 -5.41 22.57
N VAL A 380 14.56 -6.28 21.56
CA VAL A 380 13.51 -7.18 21.06
C VAL A 380 13.08 -8.15 22.16
N GLU A 381 14.02 -8.80 22.84
CA GLU A 381 13.75 -9.71 23.95
C GLU A 381 13.00 -9.00 25.08
N TYR A 382 13.45 -7.80 25.46
CA TYR A 382 12.80 -6.98 26.48
C TYR A 382 11.34 -6.68 26.12
N VAL A 383 11.09 -6.16 24.91
CA VAL A 383 9.74 -5.80 24.46
C VAL A 383 8.83 -7.04 24.36
N LEU A 384 9.35 -8.16 23.87
CA LEU A 384 8.59 -9.41 23.86
C LEU A 384 8.25 -9.84 25.31
N SER A 385 9.21 -9.81 26.24
CA SER A 385 8.98 -10.25 27.63
C SER A 385 7.98 -9.38 28.41
N GLU A 386 8.03 -8.05 28.24
CA GLU A 386 7.13 -7.11 28.93
C GLU A 386 5.74 -7.06 28.26
N GLY A 387 5.69 -7.10 26.92
CA GLY A 387 4.44 -7.04 26.16
C GLY A 387 3.51 -8.25 26.35
N TYR A 388 4.03 -9.39 26.82
CA TYR A 388 3.23 -10.59 27.14
C TYR A 388 2.87 -10.75 28.62
N SER A 389 3.36 -9.86 29.49
CA SER A 389 3.16 -9.96 30.94
C SER A 389 1.90 -9.21 31.45
N SER A 390 1.16 -8.55 30.56
CA SER A 390 -0.07 -7.78 30.84
C SER A 390 -1.27 -8.28 30.05
#